data_AF-A0A2N2SR29-F1
#
_entry.id   AF-A0A2N2SR29-F1
#
_cell.length_a   1.000
_cell.length_b   1.000
_cell.length_c   1.000
_cell.angle_alpha   90.00
_cell.angle_beta   90.00
_cell.angle_gamma   90.00
#
_symmetry.space_group_name_H-M   'P 1'
#
loop_
_entity.id
_entity.type
_entity.pdbx_description
1 polymer ?
#
loop_
_entity_poly.entity_id
_entity_poly.type
_entity_poly.pdbx_seq_one_letter_code
_entity_poly.pdbx_strand_id
1 'polypeptide(L)'
;GYGLCTEISVARTRSARYYKDGSEILIAQKDKNPRRLTPRECARLMGFPDKFIIPVSDTRAYKQFGNSVAVPVYSAVASFMKPQIMLD
;
A
#
# COMPACT_ATOMS: atom_id res chain seq x y z
N GLY A 1 12.06 -3.97 15.43
CA GLY A 1 12.23 -2.51 15.32
C GLY A 1 11.14 -1.94 14.42
N TYR A 2 10.81 -0.66 14.55
CA TYR A 2 9.81 0.01 13.71
C TYR A 2 10.48 0.80 12.56
N GLY A 3 9.71 1.19 11.55
CA GLY A 3 10.11 2.09 10.48
C GLY A 3 9.41 3.44 10.65
N LEU A 4 10.17 4.50 10.93
CA LEU A 4 9.64 5.87 10.99
C LEU A 4 9.83 6.53 9.61
N CYS A 5 8.76 7.06 9.04
CA CYS A 5 8.74 7.70 7.73
C CYS A 5 8.34 9.17 7.85
N THR A 6 9.07 10.01 7.12
CA THR A 6 8.78 11.41 6.84
C THR A 6 8.32 11.59 5.39
N GLU A 7 8.01 12.81 4.98
CA GLU A 7 7.51 13.14 3.64
C GLU A 7 8.45 12.74 2.49
N ILE A 8 9.75 12.67 2.76
CA ILE A 8 10.78 12.30 1.77
C ILE A 8 11.24 10.84 1.87
N SER A 9 10.66 10.08 2.79
CA SER A 9 11.06 8.69 3.03
C SER A 9 10.47 7.74 1.99
N VAL A 10 11.25 6.75 1.58
CA VAL A 10 10.72 5.57 0.88
C VAL A 10 10.27 4.55 1.92
N ALA A 11 9.00 4.13 1.85
CA ALA A 11 8.44 3.18 2.79
C ALA A 11 9.04 1.77 2.64
N ARG A 12 9.12 1.03 3.75
CA ARG A 12 9.44 -0.40 3.73
C ARG A 12 8.28 -1.20 3.11
N THR A 13 8.53 -2.46 2.76
CA THR A 13 7.47 -3.38 2.33
C THR A 13 6.38 -3.47 3.38
N ARG A 14 5.14 -3.14 2.98
CA ARG A 14 3.97 -3.31 3.82
C ARG A 14 3.48 -4.75 3.77
N SER A 15 3.84 -5.55 4.75
CA SER A 15 3.46 -6.96 4.78
C SER A 15 1.99 -7.18 5.10
N ALA A 16 1.53 -8.42 4.89
CA ALA A 16 0.24 -8.92 5.37
C ALA A 16 0.02 -8.74 6.88
N ARG A 17 1.08 -8.52 7.69
CA ARG A 17 1.02 -8.35 9.14
C ARG A 17 0.82 -6.91 9.58
N TYR A 18 0.85 -5.94 8.64
CA TYR A 18 0.69 -4.51 8.94
C TYR A 18 -0.59 -4.21 9.74
N TYR A 19 -1.61 -5.07 9.65
CA TYR A 19 -2.85 -4.93 10.44
C TYR A 19 -2.62 -4.97 11.96
N LYS A 20 -1.57 -5.65 12.45
CA LYS A 20 -1.30 -5.84 13.88
C LYS A 20 -0.95 -4.51 14.56
N ASP A 21 0.25 -4.00 14.27
CA ASP A 21 0.80 -2.80 14.90
C ASP A 21 1.19 -1.70 13.89
N GLY A 22 1.30 -2.05 12.61
CA GLY A 22 1.78 -1.14 11.55
C GLY A 22 3.23 -0.70 11.72
N SER A 23 4.01 -1.41 12.54
CA SER A 23 5.38 -1.04 12.91
C SER A 23 6.33 -0.94 11.72
N GLU A 24 6.03 -1.57 10.58
CA GLU A 24 6.84 -1.48 9.38
C GLU A 24 6.87 -0.06 8.78
N ILE A 25 5.79 0.71 8.94
CA ILE A 25 5.60 2.05 8.39
C ILE A 25 4.77 2.90 9.36
N LEU A 26 5.44 3.72 10.16
CA LEU A 26 4.86 4.73 11.03
C LEU A 26 5.20 6.12 10.50
N ILE A 27 4.19 6.97 10.35
CA ILE A 27 4.35 8.35 9.88
C ILE A 27 4.71 9.24 11.07
N ALA A 28 5.84 9.93 10.97
CA ALA A 28 6.27 10.92 11.95
C ALA A 28 5.27 12.08 12.03
N GLN A 29 5.01 12.56 13.24
CA GLN A 29 4.12 13.69 13.49
C GLN A 29 4.82 14.71 14.38
N LYS A 30 4.62 16.00 14.08
CA LYS A 30 5.14 17.07 14.93
C LYS A 30 4.37 17.09 16.26
N ASP A 31 5.10 17.07 17.38
CA ASP A 31 4.57 17.14 18.74
C ASP A 31 3.52 16.06 19.08
N LYS A 32 3.54 14.93 18.38
CA LYS A 32 2.61 13.81 18.55
C LYS A 32 3.32 12.48 18.35
N ASN A 33 2.73 11.42 18.90
CA ASN A 33 3.21 10.06 18.64
C ASN A 33 3.11 9.71 17.15
N PRO A 34 4.03 8.90 16.59
CA PRO A 34 3.90 8.41 15.22
C PRO A 34 2.59 7.66 15.01
N ARG A 35 2.00 7.80 13.82
CA ARG A 35 0.75 7.11 13.46
C ARG A 35 0.95 6.08 12.37
N ARG A 36 0.01 5.16 12.24
CA ARG A 36 -0.09 4.25 11.09
C ARG A 36 -0.61 4.99 9.86
N LEU A 37 -0.37 4.38 8.71
CA LEU A 37 -1.09 4.71 7.48
C LEU A 37 -2.57 4.37 7.66
N THR A 38 -3.44 5.22 7.13
CA THR A 38 -4.87 4.92 6.95
C THR A 38 -5.07 3.90 5.82
N PRO A 39 -6.25 3.23 5.73
CA PRO A 39 -6.54 2.36 4.59
C PRO A 39 -6.47 3.06 3.24
N ARG A 40 -6.84 4.35 3.18
CA ARG A 40 -6.73 5.15 1.95
C ARG A 40 -5.28 5.39 1.55
N GLU A 41 -4.42 5.79 2.50
CA GLU A 41 -2.99 5.95 2.23
C GLU A 41 -2.36 4.62 1.82
N CYS A 42 -2.80 3.51 2.43
CA CYS A 42 -2.42 2.16 2.03
C CYS A 42 -2.80 1.83 0.58
N ALA A 43 -4.00 2.21 0.14
CA ALA A 43 -4.45 2.01 -1.24
C ALA A 43 -3.59 2.83 -2.23
N ARG A 44 -3.36 4.11 -1.91
CA ARG A 44 -2.51 5.01 -2.71
C ARG A 44 -1.08 4.51 -2.83
N LEU A 45 -0.50 4.02 -1.73
CA LEU A 45 0.85 3.49 -1.71
C LEU A 45 1.01 2.28 -2.67
N MET A 46 -0.05 1.49 -2.84
CA MET A 46 -0.07 0.39 -3.81
C MET A 46 -0.47 0.82 -5.22
N GLY A 47 -0.79 2.09 -5.44
CA GLY A 47 -1.21 2.66 -6.72
C GLY A 47 -2.64 2.33 -7.13
N PHE A 48 -3.53 2.01 -6.18
CA PHE A 48 -4.96 1.95 -6.48
C PHE A 48 -5.51 3.35 -6.80
N PRO A 49 -6.62 3.46 -7.57
CA PRO A 49 -7.28 4.73 -7.83
C PRO A 49 -7.61 5.50 -6.54
N ASP A 50 -7.50 6.83 -6.59
CA ASP A 50 -7.73 7.68 -5.40
C ASP A 50 -9.12 7.50 -4.79
N LYS A 51 -10.12 7.22 -5.63
CA LYS A 51 -11.52 6.96 -5.24
C LYS A 51 -11.85 5.47 -5.09
N PHE A 52 -10.85 4.59 -4.99
CA PHE A 52 -11.07 3.15 -4.80
C PHE A 52 -11.93 2.88 -3.57
N ILE A 53 -13.03 2.14 -3.72
CA ILE A 53 -13.99 1.91 -2.63
C ILE A 53 -13.40 0.88 -1.65
N ILE A 54 -13.42 1.19 -0.35
CA ILE A 54 -12.95 0.30 0.73
C ILE A 54 -14.16 -0.06 1.60
N PRO A 55 -14.94 -1.09 1.25
CA PRO A 55 -16.20 -1.43 1.94
C PRO A 55 -15.99 -2.38 3.14
N VAL A 56 -14.75 -2.46 3.65
CA VAL A 56 -14.36 -3.37 4.73
C VAL A 56 -13.73 -2.59 5.87
N SER A 57 -13.66 -3.21 7.06
CA SER A 57 -12.99 -2.59 8.20
C SER A 57 -11.49 -2.36 7.93
N ASP A 58 -10.91 -1.37 8.61
CA ASP A 58 -9.49 -1.03 8.53
C ASP A 58 -8.58 -2.26 8.68
N THR A 59 -8.83 -3.12 9.67
CA THR A 59 -8.04 -4.34 9.88
C THR A 59 -8.05 -5.25 8.65
N ARG A 60 -9.21 -5.42 8.00
CA ARG A 60 -9.33 -6.23 6.77
C ARG A 60 -8.68 -5.52 5.58
N ALA A 61 -8.86 -4.21 5.46
CA ALA A 61 -8.23 -3.41 4.42
C ALA A 61 -6.70 -3.50 4.49
N TYR A 62 -6.09 -3.39 5.68
CA TYR A 62 -4.65 -3.54 5.86
C TYR A 62 -4.15 -4.91 5.39
N LYS A 63 -4.89 -5.98 5.69
CA LYS A 63 -4.56 -7.34 5.20
C LYS A 63 -4.66 -7.43 3.68
N GLN A 64 -5.76 -6.94 3.10
CA GLN A 64 -5.99 -6.97 1.66
C GLN A 64 -4.90 -6.20 0.91
N PHE A 65 -4.62 -4.96 1.30
CA PHE A 65 -3.57 -4.20 0.66
C PHE A 65 -2.19 -4.82 0.92
N GLY A 66 -1.89 -5.29 2.13
CA GLY A 66 -0.62 -5.96 2.46
C GLY A 66 -0.36 -7.26 1.68
N ASN A 67 -1.41 -7.89 1.15
CA ASN A 67 -1.34 -9.05 0.26
C ASN A 67 -1.46 -8.68 -1.22
N SER A 68 -1.73 -7.41 -1.54
CA SER A 68 -1.87 -6.95 -2.92
C SER A 68 -0.51 -6.76 -3.58
N VAL A 69 -0.55 -6.67 -4.90
CA VAL A 69 0.57 -6.20 -5.72
C VAL A 69 0.50 -4.69 -5.91
N ALA A 70 1.65 -4.08 -6.25
CA ALA A 70 1.69 -2.68 -6.68
C ALA A 70 1.05 -2.57 -8.08
N VAL A 71 -0.10 -1.89 -8.17
CA VAL A 71 -0.90 -1.76 -9.39
C VAL A 71 -0.10 -1.22 -10.58
N PRO A 72 0.75 -0.18 -10.45
CA PRO A 72 1.49 0.36 -11.59
C PRO A 72 2.49 -0.65 -12.17
N VAL A 73 3.10 -1.49 -11.32
CA VAL A 73 4.03 -2.53 -11.75
C VAL A 73 3.30 -3.56 -12.63
N TYR A 74 2.16 -4.06 -12.16
CA TYR A 74 1.39 -5.03 -12.94
C TYR A 74 0.72 -4.42 -14.17
N SER A 75 0.38 -3.13 -14.14
CA SER A 75 -0.08 -2.43 -15.34
C SER A 75 1.00 -2.39 -16.42
N ALA A 76 2.27 -2.19 -16.04
CA ALA A 76 3.39 -2.22 -16.99
C ALA A 76 3.62 -3.63 -17.55
N VAL A 77 3.59 -4.65 -16.68
CA VAL A 77 3.68 -6.06 -17.10
C VAL A 77 2.55 -6.43 -18.06
N ALA A 78 1.31 -6.08 -17.75
CA ALA A 78 0.16 -6.36 -18.60
C ALA A 78 0.28 -5.69 -19.98
N SER A 79 0.73 -4.43 -20.03
CA SER A 79 0.99 -3.73 -21.29
C SER A 79 2.07 -4.43 -22.12
N PHE A 80 3.11 -4.96 -21.48
CA PHE A 80 4.18 -5.69 -22.15
C PHE A 80 3.71 -7.05 -22.68
N MET A 81 2.80 -7.73 -21.97
CA MET A 81 2.25 -9.04 -22.38
C MET A 81 1.14 -8.92 -23.43
N LYS A 82 0.47 -7.76 -23.51
CA LYS A 82 -0.73 -7.58 -24.34
C LYS A 82 -0.53 -7.98 -25.81
N PRO A 83 0.54 -7.56 -26.52
CA PRO A 83 0.74 -7.99 -27.91
C PRO A 83 0.84 -9.51 -28.08
N GLN A 84 1.47 -10.21 -27.14
CA GLN A 84 1.74 -11.64 -27.21
C GLN A 84 0.51 -12.48 -26.87
N ILE A 85 -0.40 -11.93 -26.07
CA ILE A 85 -1.69 -12.57 -25.73
C ILE A 85 -2.73 -12.31 -26.81
N MET A 86 -2.66 -11.17 -27.49
CA MET A 86 -3.70 -10.71 -28.42
C MET A 86 -3.36 -10.99 -29.90
N LEU A 87 -2.34 -11.80 -30.17
CA LEU A 87 -1.92 -12.20 -31.52
C LEU A 87 -2.63 -13.48 -32.03
N ASP A 88 -3.66 -13.93 -31.32
CA ASP A 88 -4.60 -14.99 -31.74
C ASP A 88 -5.96 -14.37 -32.15
#